data_AF-A0A0A2CQV3-F1
#
_entry.id   AF-A0A0A2CQV3-F1
#
_cell.length_a   1.000
_cell.length_b   1.000
_cell.length_c   1.000
_cell.angle_alpha   90.00
_cell.angle_beta   90.00
_cell.angle_gamma   90.00
#
_symmetry.space_group_name_H-M   'P 1'
#
loop_
_entity.id
_entity.type
_entity.pdbx_description
1 polymer ?
#
loop_
_entity_poly.entity_id
_entity_poly.type
_entity_poly.pdbx_seq_one_letter_code
_entity_poly.pdbx_strand_id
1 'polypeptide(L)' 'MGYAEAEKAVSNYQFLSDGTCLLVTKYGQSIAEERIWFVSKHIRCRASVIRTSEGSGVLQTSFASEVRRLKN' A
#
# COMPACT_ATOMS: atom_id res chain seq x y z
N MET A 1 8.63 -9.77 7.92
CA MET A 1 8.23 -8.95 9.07
C MET A 1 7.68 -7.65 8.50
N GLY A 2 6.37 -7.42 8.59
CA GLY A 2 5.73 -6.18 8.10
C GLY A 2 5.77 -5.07 9.15
N TYR A 3 5.54 -3.83 8.73
CA TYR A 3 5.70 -2.63 9.57
C TYR A 3 4.77 -2.52 10.79
N ALA A 4 3.72 -3.34 10.89
CA ALA A 4 2.72 -3.22 11.95
C ALA A 4 2.82 -4.33 13.01
N GLU A 5 3.07 -5.59 12.62
CA GLU A 5 3.06 -6.73 13.56
C GLU A 5 4.07 -7.80 13.13
N ALA A 6 4.64 -8.51 14.12
CA ALA A 6 5.64 -9.57 13.93
C ALA A 6 5.05 -10.90 13.39
N GLU A 7 3.97 -10.81 12.61
CA GLU A 7 3.26 -11.96 12.04
C GLU A 7 3.49 -12.10 10.53
N LYS A 8 3.36 -13.33 10.03
CA LYS A 8 3.36 -13.61 8.59
C LYS A 8 2.05 -13.08 8.01
N ALA A 9 2.14 -11.94 7.33
CA ALA A 9 1.03 -11.41 6.56
C ALA A 9 0.99 -12.03 5.15
N VAL A 10 -0.22 -12.37 4.70
CA VAL A 10 -0.49 -12.71 3.29
C VAL A 10 -1.06 -11.48 2.62
N SER A 11 -0.46 -11.10 1.49
CA SER A 11 -0.90 -9.97 0.68
C SER A 11 -1.58 -10.47 -0.59
N ASN A 12 -2.69 -9.83 -0.95
CA ASN A 12 -3.34 -9.99 -2.24
C ASN A 12 -3.08 -8.72 -3.07
N TYR A 13 -2.86 -8.88 -4.37
CA TYR A 13 -2.72 -7.74 -5.27
C TYR A 13 -3.60 -7.89 -6.51
N GLN A 14 -4.01 -6.75 -7.07
CA GLN A 14 -4.67 -6.67 -8.37
C GLN A 14 -4.26 -5.40 -9.10
N PHE A 15 -4.16 -5.47 -10.42
CA PHE A 15 -4.06 -4.27 -11.26
C PHE A 15 -5.46 -3.84 -11.66
N LEU A 16 -5.76 -2.56 -11.42
CA LEU A 16 -6.99 -1.93 -11.87
C LEU A 16 -6.89 -1.56 -13.36
N SER A 17 -8.01 -1.22 -13.97
CA SER A 17 -8.09 -0.87 -15.40
C SER A 17 -7.25 0.35 -15.80
N ASP A 18 -6.91 1.21 -14.84
CA ASP A 18 -6.06 2.39 -15.03
C ASP A 18 -4.55 2.12 -14.82
N GLY A 19 -4.17 0.86 -14.55
CA GLY A 19 -2.79 0.47 -14.27
C GLY A 19 -2.35 0.68 -12.82
N THR A 20 -3.24 1.13 -11.93
CA THR A 20 -2.97 1.20 -10.49
C THR A 20 -2.87 -0.21 -9.90
N CYS A 21 -1.78 -0.48 -9.17
CA CYS A 21 -1.66 -1.67 -8.35
C CYS A 21 -2.35 -1.45 -7.01
N LEU A 22 -3.41 -2.22 -6.74
CA LEU A 22 -4.01 -2.32 -5.42
C LEU A 22 -3.36 -3.49 -4.67
N LEU A 23 -2.76 -3.21 -3.52
CA LEU A 23 -2.16 -4.18 -2.62
C LEU A 23 -2.93 -4.17 -1.30
N VAL A 24 -3.47 -5.32 -0.91
CA VAL A 24 -4.18 -5.48 0.36
C VAL A 24 -3.44 -6.50 1.20
N THR A 25 -3.02 -6.10 2.40
CA THR A 25 -2.29 -6.94 3.34
C THR A 25 -3.02 -6.99 4.67
N LYS A 26 -3.29 -8.20 5.17
CA LYS A 26 -3.87 -8.40 6.50
C LYS A 26 -2.77 -8.68 7.52
N TYR A 27 -2.74 -7.90 8.59
CA TYR A 27 -1.84 -8.05 9.75
C TYR A 27 -2.70 -8.26 10.99
N GLY A 28 -2.72 -9.44 11.60
CA GLY A 28 -3.55 -9.71 12.78
C GLY A 28 -4.98 -9.17 12.66
N GLN A 29 -5.28 -8.14 13.46
CA GLN A 29 -6.57 -7.44 13.52
C GLN A 29 -6.62 -6.11 12.72
N SER A 30 -5.73 -5.95 11.75
CA SER A 30 -5.59 -4.76 10.90
C SER A 30 -5.49 -5.14 9.42
N ILE A 31 -5.97 -4.24 8.58
CA ILE A 31 -5.90 -4.35 7.12
C ILE A 31 -5.20 -3.10 6.59
N ALA A 32 -4.10 -3.31 5.87
CA ALA A 32 -3.45 -2.28 5.08
C ALA A 32 -3.92 -2.39 3.63
N GLU A 33 -4.39 -1.29 3.07
CA GLU A 33 -4.71 -1.15 1.66
C GLU A 33 -3.81 -0.07 1.07
N GLU A 34 -3.08 -0.41 0.01
CA GLU A 34 -2.18 0.48 -0.68
C GLU A 34 -2.56 0.55 -2.16
N ARG A 35 -2.63 1.77 -2.69
CA ARG A 35 -2.79 2.05 -4.12
C ARG A 35 -1.49 2.64 -4.62
N ILE A 36 -0.89 2.00 -5.62
CA ILE A 36 0.42 2.35 -6.17
C ILE A 36 0.28 2.57 -7.67
N TRP A 37 0.65 3.74 -8.16
CA TRP A 37 0.53 4.07 -9.58
C TRP A 37 1.71 4.91 -10.05
N PHE A 38 2.00 4.84 -11.35
CA PHE A 38 3.00 5.69 -11.98
C PHE A 38 2.33 6.96 -12.50
N VAL A 39 2.81 8.12 -12.05
CA VAL A 39 2.43 9.42 -12.61
C VAL A 39 3.24 9.69 -13.88
N SER A 40 4.45 9.16 -13.97
CA SER A 40 5.30 9.18 -15.15
C SER A 40 6.27 7.99 -15.14
N LYS A 41 7.09 7.84 -16.19
CA LYS A 41 8.12 6.77 -16.28
C LYS A 41 9.06 6.70 -15.06
N HIS A 42 9.24 7.80 -14.35
CA HIS A 42 10.23 7.92 -13.27
C HIS A 42 9.62 8.36 -11.93
N ILE A 43 8.30 8.55 -11.87
CA ILE A 43 7.61 8.98 -10.65
C ILE A 43 6.47 8.02 -10.41
N ARG A 44 6.48 7.36 -9.25
CA ARG A 44 5.32 6.66 -8.72
C ARG A 44 4.80 7.36 -7.47
N CYS A 45 3.52 7.21 -7.23
CA CYS A 45 2.86 7.60 -6.00
C CYS A 45 2.28 6.37 -5.32
N ARG A 46 2.16 6.46 -4.00
CA ARG A 46 1.51 5.45 -3.17
C ARG A 46 0.64 6.13 -2.12
N ALA A 47 -0.64 5.81 -2.13
CA ALA A 47 -1.57 6.19 -1.07
C ALA A 47 -1.95 4.93 -0.29
N SER A 48 -1.99 5.00 1.03
CA SER A 48 -2.34 3.85 1.85
C SER A 48 -3.20 4.21 3.05
N VAL A 49 -4.01 3.25 3.46
CA VAL A 49 -4.81 3.29 4.68
C VAL A 49 -4.58 2.02 5.48
N ILE A 50 -4.41 2.16 6.77
CA ILE A 50 -4.44 1.07 7.74
C ILE A 50 -5.72 1.23 8.55
N ARG A 51 -6.53 0.18 8.61
CA ARG A 51 -7.80 0.14 9.34
C ARG A 51 -7.89 -1.12 10.19
N THR A 52 -8.69 -1.11 11.24
CA THR A 52 -8.99 -2.32 12.01
C THR A 52 -9.81 -3.30 11.16
N SER A 53 -9.67 -4.60 11.38
CA SER A 53 -10.43 -5.64 10.65
C SER A 53 -11.86 -5.80 11.15
N GLU A 54 -12.12 -5.45 12.42
CA GLU A 54 -13.42 -5.61 13.06
C GLU A 54 -14.29 -4.32 13.01
N GLY A 55 -13.82 -3.24 12.38
CA GLY A 55 -14.58 -1.99 12.28
C GLY A 55 -14.13 -1.05 11.16
N SER A 56 -14.82 0.08 11.03
CA SER A 56 -14.47 1.17 10.09
C SER A 56 -13.38 2.11 10.62
N GLY A 57 -12.73 1.76 11.74
CA GLY A 57 -11.72 2.59 12.39
C GLY A 57 -10.47 2.72 11.54
N VAL A 58 -10.23 3.91 11.00
CA VAL A 58 -8.98 4.25 10.31
C VAL A 58 -7.90 4.55 11.35
N LEU A 59 -6.85 3.74 11.36
CA LEU A 59 -5.71 3.88 12.28
C LEU A 59 -4.69 4.86 11.74
N GLN A 60 -4.42 4.79 10.44
CA GLN A 60 -3.42 5.63 9.78
C GLN A 60 -3.73 5.78 8.31
N THR A 61 -3.42 6.95 7.75
CA THR A 61 -3.31 7.18 6.32
C THR A 61 -1.93 7.71 5.99
N SER A 62 -1.42 7.41 4.80
CA SER A 62 -0.17 7.98 4.31
C SER A 62 -0.18 8.16 2.81
N PHE A 63 0.60 9.13 2.36
CA PHE A 63 0.87 9.39 0.96
C PHE A 63 2.37 9.55 0.75
N ALA A 64 2.90 8.92 -0.29
CA ALA A 64 4.29 9.02 -0.68
C ALA A 64 4.41 9.28 -2.19
N SER A 65 5.31 10.17 -2.57
CA SER A 65 5.82 10.32 -3.92
C SER A 65 7.25 9.78 -3.97
N GLU A 66 7.55 8.95 -4.97
CA GLU A 66 8.81 8.22 -5.07
C GLU A 66 9.41 8.45 -6.46
N VAL A 67 10.59 9.09 -6.49
CA VAL A 67 11.30 9.44 -7.73
C VAL A 67 12.41 8.42 -7.99
N ARG A 68 12.44 7.87 -9.21
CA ARG A 68 13.50 6.95 -9.65
C ARG A 68 14.83 7.69 -9.70
N ARG A 69 15.81 7.23 -8.93
CA ARG A 69 17.21 7.65 -9.09
C ARG A 69 17.78 7.09 -10.39
N LEU A 70 18.12 7.98 -11.32
CA LEU A 70 18.83 7.62 -12.55
C LEU A 70 20.31 7.39 -12.21
N LYS A 71 20.93 6.36 -12.79
CA LYS A 71 22.39 6.19 -12.76
C LYS A 71 22.96 6.87 -13.99
N ASN A 72 24.05 7.60 -13.82
CA ASN A 72 24.92 8.01 -14.91
C ASN A 72 25.72 6.81 -15.43
#